data_AF-A7NIG7-F1
#
_entry.id   AF-A7NIG7-F1
#
_cell.length_a   1.000
_cell.length_b   1.000
_cell.length_c   1.000
_cell.angle_alpha   90.00
_cell.angle_beta   90.00
_cell.angle_gamma   90.00
#
_symmetry.space_group_name_H-M   'P 1'
#
loop_
_entity.id
_entity.type
_entity.pdbx_description
1 polymer ?
#
loop_
_entity_poly.entity_id
_entity_poly.type
_entity_poly.pdbx_seq_one_letter_code
_entity_poly.pdbx_strand_id
1 'polypeptide(L)' 'MATKTIAATMAQNNSGGVLDDVIQNDLRYVIKRRSLPQAILLI' A
#
# COMPACT_ATOMS: atom_id res chain seq x y z
N MET A 1 11.85 -6.55 2.34
CA MET A 1 10.45 -6.34 2.77
C MET A 1 10.30 -5.33 3.91
N ALA A 2 10.22 -4.03 3.58
CA ALA A 2 9.72 -3.04 4.52
C ALA A 2 8.19 -2.93 4.42
N THR A 3 7.51 -2.78 5.55
CA THR A 3 6.04 -2.61 5.59
C THR A 3 5.69 -1.14 5.81
N LYS A 4 4.94 -0.56 4.87
CA LYS A 4 4.41 0.80 4.95
C LYS A 4 2.92 0.76 5.23
N THR A 5 2.43 1.76 5.96
CA THR A 5 1.00 1.97 6.15
C THR A 5 0.55 3.17 5.35
N ILE A 6 -0.51 3.04 4.55
CA ILE A 6 -1.07 4.13 3.75
C ILE A 6 -2.59 4.21 3.91
N ALA A 7 -3.15 5.40 3.74
CA ALA A 7 -4.60 5.56 3.67
C ALA A 7 -5.15 5.03 2.34
N ALA A 8 -6.37 4.49 2.35
CA ALA A 8 -7.04 3.99 1.16
C ALA A 8 -7.18 5.05 0.06
N THR A 9 -7.42 6.31 0.43
CA THR A 9 -7.48 7.43 -0.51
C THR A 9 -6.13 7.71 -1.17
N MET A 10 -5.03 7.59 -0.43
CA MET A 10 -3.67 7.74 -0.96
C MET A 10 -3.32 6.58 -1.89
N ALA A 11 -3.68 5.34 -1.51
CA ALA A 11 -3.50 4.17 -2.35
C ALA A 11 -4.27 4.29 -3.67
N GLN A 12 -5.50 4.81 -3.61
CA GLN A 12 -6.34 5.02 -4.78
C GLN A 12 -5.80 6.12 -5.70
N ASN A 13 -5.39 7.25 -5.15
CA ASN A 13 -4.90 8.39 -5.93
C ASN A 13 -3.50 8.18 -6.50
N ASN A 14 -2.72 7.23 -5.96
CA ASN A 14 -1.34 6.95 -6.37
C ASN A 14 -1.12 5.46 -6.65
N SER A 15 -2.08 4.79 -7.29
CA SER A 15 -2.06 3.33 -7.48
C SER A 15 -0.85 2.85 -8.29
N GLY A 16 -0.45 3.59 -9.33
CA GLY A 16 0.73 3.25 -10.15
C GLY A 16 2.01 3.18 -9.33
N GLY A 17 2.32 4.23 -8.55
CA GLY A 17 3.51 4.25 -7.71
C GLY A 17 3.49 3.20 -6.59
N VAL A 18 2.30 2.91 -6.04
CA VAL A 18 2.13 1.84 -5.04
C VAL A 18 2.43 0.46 -5.64
N LEU A 19 2.03 0.21 -6.89
CA LEU A 19 2.32 -1.05 -7.59
C LEU A 19 3.80 -1.16 -7.96
N ASP A 20 4.42 -0.07 -8.45
CA ASP A 20 5.86 -0.05 -8.74
C ASP A 20 6.68 -0.33 -7.46
N ASP A 21 6.29 0.24 -6.34
CA ASP A 21 6.92 -0.02 -5.04
C ASP A 21 6.83 -1.50 -4.62
N VAL A 22 5.68 -2.14 -4.83
CA VAL A 22 5.47 -3.54 -4.45
C VAL A 22 6.26 -4.48 -5.37
N ILE A 23 6.24 -4.20 -6.68
CA ILE A 23 6.84 -5.08 -7.69
C ILE A 23 8.36 -4.90 -7.77
N GLN A 24 8.85 -3.66 -7.76
CA GLN A 24 10.26 -3.36 -8.00
C GLN A 24 11.06 -3.23 -6.71
N ASN A 25 10.43 -2.75 -5.63
CA ASN A 25 11.14 -2.42 -4.38
C ASN A 25 10.84 -3.38 -3.22
N ASP A 26 10.12 -4.48 -3.46
CA ASP A 26 9.77 -5.48 -2.44
C ASP A 26 9.12 -4.83 -1.19
N LEU A 27 8.26 -3.84 -1.43
CA LEU A 27 7.51 -3.14 -0.40
C LEU A 27 6.16 -3.80 -0.17
N ARG A 28 5.77 -3.88 1.11
CA ARG A 28 4.44 -4.31 1.52
C ARG A 28 3.64 -3.11 2.01
N TYR A 29 2.39 -2.97 1.55
CA TYR A 29 1.50 -1.93 2.03
C TYR A 29 0.37 -2.50 2.89
N VAL A 30 0.16 -1.89 4.06
CA VAL A 30 -1.06 -2.01 4.85
C VAL A 30 -1.95 -0.82 4.54
N ILE A 31 -3.06 -1.07 3.87
CA ILE A 31 -4.01 -0.03 3.47
C ILE A 31 -5.06 0.12 4.57
N LYS A 32 -5.18 1.33 5.11
CA LYS A 32 -6.14 1.68 6.17
C LYS A 32 -7.29 2.53 5.63
N ARG A 33 -8.49 2.31 6.14
CA ARG A 33 -9.64 3.21 5.95
C ARG A 33 -10.34 3.37 7.30
N ARG A 34 -10.70 4.61 7.65
CA ARG A 34 -11.33 4.93 8.96
C ARG A 34 -10.54 4.36 10.15
N SER A 35 -9.20 4.47 10.10
CA SER A 35 -8.26 4.00 11.13
C SER A 35 -8.20 2.48 11.36
N LEU A 36 -8.93 1.68 10.57
CA LEU A 36 -8.84 0.22 10.60
C LEU A 36 -8.07 -0.28 9.37
N PRO A 37 -7.14 -1.26 9.51
CA PRO A 37 -6.56 -1.96 8.37
C PRO A 37 -7.66 -2.67 7.58
N GLN A 38 -7.66 -2.51 6.26
CA GLN A 38 -8.68 -3.11 5.38
C GLN A 38 -8.09 -4.03 4.33
N ALA A 39 -6.83 -3.82 3.94
CA ALA A 39 -6.16 -4.66 2.95
C ALA A 39 -4.65 -4.66 3.14
N ILE A 40 -4.03 -5.71 2.63
CA ILE A 40 -2.57 -5.83 2.51
C ILE A 40 -2.26 -6.02 1.03
N LEU A 41 -1.32 -5.26 0.51
CA LEU A 41 -0.76 -5.43 -0.81
C LEU A 41 0.67 -5.95 -0.67
N LEU A 42 0.93 -7.10 -1.29
CA LEU A 42 2.22 -7.79 -1.35
C LEU A 42 2.30 -8.53 -2.70
N ILE A 43 3.53 -8.84 -3.15
CA ILE A 43 3.78 -9.69 -4.32
C ILE A 43 3.63 -11.18 -4.01
#